data_AF-A0A139PNP2-F1
#
_entry.id   AF-A0A139PNP2-F1
#
_cell.length_a   1.000
_cell.length_b   1.000
_cell.length_c   1.000
_cell.angle_alpha   90.00
_cell.angle_beta   90.00
_cell.angle_gamma   90.00
#
_symmetry.space_group_name_H-M   'P 1'
#
loop_
_entity.id
_entity.type
_entity.pdbx_description
1 polymer ?
#
loop_
_entity_poly.entity_id
_entity_poly.type
_entity_poly.pdbx_seq_one_letter_code
_entity_poly.pdbx_strand_id
1 'polypeptide(L)'
;MHLAASLENIDRMPQQTFEQIVEKYLELNIAHPFREGNGRAMRIWLDCMLRQKLGKVVDWNAIDKDEYLNAMKRSAVSTGELKYLLLDNLTDDLTQARFFKGVDASYYYEGYNLYQTGEL
;
A
#
# COMPACT_ATOMS: atom_id res chain seq x y z
N MET A 1 20.79 -8.22 12.87
CA MET A 1 20.21 -9.58 12.83
C MET A 1 18.70 -9.61 13.14
N HIS A 2 18.01 -8.47 13.22
CA HIS A 2 16.55 -8.43 13.52
C HIS A 2 15.67 -8.36 12.28
N LEU A 3 16.09 -7.63 11.23
CA LEU A 3 15.29 -7.46 10.01
C LEU A 3 14.96 -8.80 9.33
N ALA A 4 15.94 -9.71 9.19
CA ALA A 4 15.72 -11.02 8.55
C ALA A 4 14.64 -11.84 9.28
N ALA A 5 14.70 -11.88 10.61
CA ALA A 5 13.69 -12.59 11.42
C ALA A 5 12.31 -11.90 11.35
N SER A 6 12.27 -10.56 11.35
CA SER A 6 11.02 -9.82 11.15
C SER A 6 10.39 -10.14 9.79
N LEU A 7 11.17 -10.16 8.72
CA LEU A 7 10.67 -10.46 7.37
C LEU A 7 10.18 -11.91 7.26
N GLU A 8 10.86 -12.89 7.88
CA GLU A 8 10.40 -14.28 7.93
C GLU A 8 9.05 -14.41 8.67
N ASN A 9 8.87 -13.65 9.75
CA ASN A 9 7.60 -13.61 10.48
C ASN A 9 6.50 -12.96 9.65
N ILE A 10 6.79 -11.83 9.00
CA ILE A 10 5.85 -11.10 8.13
C ILE A 10 5.39 -12.00 6.99
N ASP A 11 6.30 -12.74 6.35
CA ASP A 11 5.96 -13.63 5.24
C ASP A 11 4.93 -14.70 5.64
N ARG A 12 5.04 -15.22 6.87
CA ARG A 12 4.12 -16.20 7.46
C ARG A 12 2.78 -15.62 7.92
N MET A 13 2.64 -14.29 7.99
CA MET A 13 1.39 -13.68 8.42
C MET A 13 0.23 -14.07 7.48
N PRO A 14 -0.98 -14.30 8.04
CA PRO A 14 -2.14 -14.61 7.24
C PRO A 14 -2.50 -13.42 6.34
N GLN A 15 -3.16 -13.71 5.22
CA GLN A 15 -3.56 -12.71 4.23
C GLN A 15 -4.83 -13.15 3.48
N GLN A 16 -5.81 -13.71 4.18
CA GLN A 16 -7.06 -14.20 3.57
C GLN A 16 -8.17 -13.15 3.60
N THR A 17 -8.16 -12.24 4.57
CA THR A 17 -9.13 -11.14 4.68
C THR A 17 -8.45 -9.79 4.47
N PHE A 18 -9.26 -8.75 4.23
CA PHE A 18 -8.79 -7.38 4.14
C PHE A 18 -7.98 -6.98 5.38
N GLU A 19 -8.49 -7.27 6.58
CA GLU A 19 -7.86 -6.91 7.85
C GLU A 19 -6.47 -7.55 7.97
N GLN A 20 -6.36 -8.85 7.64
CA GLN A 20 -5.10 -9.58 7.67
C GLN A 20 -4.09 -9.01 6.67
N ILE A 21 -4.55 -8.67 5.46
CA ILE A 21 -3.70 -8.07 4.42
C ILE A 21 -3.18 -6.70 4.87
N VAL A 22 -4.03 -5.85 5.44
CA VAL A 22 -3.62 -4.52 5.93
C VAL A 22 -2.68 -4.64 7.13
N GLU A 23 -2.91 -5.58 8.04
CA GLU A 23 -1.98 -5.86 9.15
C GLU A 23 -0.62 -6.31 8.66
N LYS A 24 -0.59 -7.25 7.71
CA LYS A 24 0.66 -7.71 7.07
C LYS A 24 1.39 -6.58 6.34
N TYR A 25 0.65 -5.69 5.68
CA TYR A 25 1.18 -4.46 5.08
C TYR A 25 1.80 -3.50 6.11
N LEU A 26 1.14 -3.31 7.24
CA LEU A 26 1.63 -2.45 8.31
C LEU A 26 2.91 -2.98 8.95
N GLU A 27 3.02 -4.28 9.21
CA GLU A 27 4.24 -4.88 9.74
C GLU A 27 5.41 -4.73 8.77
N LEU A 28 5.17 -4.88 7.46
CA LEU A 28 6.21 -4.64 6.46
C LEU A 28 6.61 -3.15 6.41
N ASN A 29 5.64 -2.25 6.53
CA ASN A 29 5.91 -0.82 6.66
C ASN A 29 6.63 -0.45 7.96
N ILE A 30 6.56 -1.24 9.04
CA ILE A 30 7.41 -1.02 10.21
C ILE A 30 8.83 -1.52 9.93
N ALA A 31 8.96 -2.66 9.24
CA ALA A 31 10.25 -3.27 8.93
C ALA A 31 11.12 -2.42 7.98
N HIS A 32 10.52 -1.69 7.03
CA HIS A 32 11.21 -0.80 6.08
C HIS A 32 12.52 -1.42 5.52
N PRO A 33 12.46 -2.55 4.79
CA PRO A 33 13.62 -3.37 4.48
C PRO A 33 14.60 -2.74 3.48
N PHE A 34 14.19 -1.72 2.74
CA PHE A 34 15.04 -1.05 1.75
C PHE A 34 15.58 0.27 2.28
N ARG A 35 16.71 0.71 1.71
CA ARG A 35 17.26 2.04 2.01
C ARG A 35 16.31 3.17 1.55
N GLU A 36 15.71 3.02 0.38
CA GLU A 36 14.75 3.96 -0.21
C GLU A 36 13.71 3.19 -1.05
N GLY A 37 12.56 3.80 -1.30
CA GLY A 37 11.51 3.23 -2.17
C GLY A 37 10.50 2.30 -1.49
N ASN A 38 10.60 2.12 -0.17
CA ASN A 38 9.68 1.29 0.63
C ASN A 38 8.20 1.60 0.35
N GLY A 39 7.77 2.85 0.52
CA GLY A 39 6.37 3.24 0.34
C GLY A 39 5.80 2.82 -1.02
N ARG A 40 6.48 3.19 -2.11
CA ARG A 40 6.06 2.87 -3.49
C ARG A 40 6.01 1.37 -3.75
N ALA A 41 7.05 0.64 -3.37
CA ALA A 41 7.11 -0.81 -3.58
C ALA A 41 6.05 -1.55 -2.75
N MET A 42 5.85 -1.15 -1.50
CA MET A 42 4.89 -1.79 -0.61
C MET A 42 3.44 -1.50 -0.99
N ARG A 43 3.12 -0.34 -1.56
CA ARG A 43 1.77 -0.06 -2.08
C ARG A 43 1.40 -1.00 -3.24
N ILE A 44 2.34 -1.23 -4.16
CA ILE A 44 2.16 -2.23 -5.24
C ILE A 44 2.00 -3.64 -4.64
N TRP A 45 2.83 -3.98 -3.65
CA TRP A 45 2.74 -5.28 -2.97
C TRP A 45 1.40 -5.50 -2.26
N LEU A 46 0.86 -4.45 -1.62
CA LEU A 46 -0.48 -4.45 -1.03
C LEU A 46 -1.55 -4.73 -2.09
N ASP A 47 -1.51 -4.04 -3.23
CA ASP A 47 -2.46 -4.25 -4.33
C ASP A 47 -2.39 -5.67 -4.90
N CYS A 48 -1.20 -6.26 -5.00
CA CYS A 48 -1.07 -7.66 -5.43
C CYS A 48 -1.78 -8.62 -4.47
N MET A 49 -1.63 -8.43 -3.16
CA MET A 49 -2.31 -9.26 -2.16
C MET A 49 -3.82 -9.06 -2.18
N LEU A 50 -4.30 -7.81 -2.22
CA LEU A 50 -5.71 -7.49 -2.30
C LEU A 50 -6.34 -8.06 -3.57
N ARG A 51 -5.67 -7.94 -4.71
CA ARG A 51 -6.15 -8.46 -5.99
C ARG A 51 -6.26 -9.98 -5.96
N GLN A 52 -5.25 -10.66 -5.42
CA GLN A 52 -5.24 -12.12 -5.33
C GLN A 52 -6.37 -12.66 -4.46
N LYS A 53 -6.76 -11.93 -3.41
CA LYS A 53 -7.65 -12.44 -2.35
C LYS A 53 -9.07 -11.94 -2.43
N LEU A 54 -9.24 -10.69 -2.85
CA LEU A 54 -10.52 -9.99 -2.88
C LEU A 54 -10.95 -9.59 -4.29
N GLY A 55 -10.08 -9.77 -5.30
CA GLY A 55 -10.35 -9.31 -6.67
C GLY A 55 -10.38 -7.78 -6.81
N LYS A 56 -9.85 -7.05 -5.82
CA LYS A 56 -9.85 -5.58 -5.76
C LYS A 56 -8.47 -5.02 -5.50
N VAL A 57 -8.25 -3.77 -5.84
CA VAL A 57 -7.05 -2.98 -5.53
C VAL A 57 -7.45 -1.66 -4.88
N VAL A 58 -6.50 -0.94 -4.31
CA VAL A 58 -6.74 0.41 -3.79
C VAL A 58 -6.73 1.41 -4.95
N ASP A 59 -7.75 2.26 -5.02
CA ASP A 59 -7.72 3.42 -5.90
C ASP A 59 -6.93 4.56 -5.26
N TRP A 60 -5.60 4.52 -5.41
CA TRP A 60 -4.70 5.55 -4.87
C TRP A 60 -4.98 6.97 -5.41
N ASN A 61 -5.72 7.10 -6.51
CA ASN A 61 -6.13 8.40 -7.05
C ASN A 61 -7.23 9.07 -6.24
N ALA A 62 -8.01 8.28 -5.50
CA ALA A 62 -9.14 8.75 -4.70
C ALA A 62 -8.75 9.08 -3.25
N ILE A 63 -7.53 8.71 -2.83
CA ILE A 63 -7.03 8.96 -1.48
C ILE A 63 -6.12 10.20 -1.49
N ASP A 64 -6.43 11.19 -0.66
CA ASP A 64 -5.58 12.36 -0.49
C ASP A 64 -4.21 11.97 0.10
N LYS A 65 -3.17 12.67 -0.35
CA LYS A 65 -1.78 12.43 0.06
C LYS A 65 -1.60 12.61 1.56
N ASP A 66 -2.07 13.72 2.11
CA ASP A 66 -1.82 14.06 3.51
C ASP A 66 -2.67 13.16 4.42
N GLU A 67 -3.89 12.82 4.02
CA GLU A 67 -4.71 11.82 4.71
C GLU A 67 -4.01 10.47 4.81
N TYR A 68 -3.53 9.94 3.68
CA TYR A 68 -2.81 8.67 3.66
C TYR A 68 -1.54 8.71 4.51
N LEU A 69 -0.70 9.74 4.34
CA LEU A 69 0.57 9.85 5.09
C LEU A 69 0.34 10.02 6.59
N ASN A 70 -0.71 10.74 7.00
CA ASN A 70 -1.08 10.87 8.41
C ASN A 70 -1.62 9.56 9.00
N ALA A 71 -2.45 8.84 8.24
CA ALA A 71 -2.94 7.52 8.64
C ALA A 71 -1.80 6.51 8.79
N MET A 72 -0.81 6.51 7.88
CA MET A 72 0.39 5.68 7.96
C MET A 72 1.29 6.01 9.17
N LYS A 73 1.37 7.28 9.59
CA LYS A 73 2.09 7.64 10.82
C LYS A 73 1.37 7.14 12.06
N ARG A 74 0.04 7.26 12.08
CA ARG A 74 -0.81 6.86 13.22
C ARG A 74 -0.96 5.35 13.35
N SER A 75 -0.75 4.58 12.28
CA SER A 75 -0.92 3.13 12.28
C SER A 75 0.02 2.38 13.22
N ALA A 76 1.10 3.01 13.69
CA ALA A 76 1.94 2.48 14.77
C ALA A 76 1.22 2.38 16.13
N VAL A 77 0.12 3.13 16.30
CA VAL A 77 -0.69 3.17 17.53
C VAL A 77 -2.12 2.69 17.29
N SER A 78 -2.74 3.11 16.18
CA SER A 78 -4.12 2.75 15.83
C SER A 78 -4.27 2.60 14.32
N THR A 79 -4.79 1.44 13.90
CA THR A 79 -4.91 1.08 12.48
C THR A 79 -6.26 1.44 11.85
N GLY A 80 -7.22 1.95 12.64
CA GLY A 80 -8.59 2.18 12.20
C GLY A 80 -8.72 3.19 11.06
N GLU A 81 -8.02 4.32 11.14
CA GLU A 81 -8.04 5.38 10.12
C GLU A 81 -7.50 4.88 8.78
N LEU A 82 -6.37 4.17 8.79
CA LEU A 82 -5.81 3.58 7.58
C LEU A 82 -6.72 2.49 7.00
N LYS A 83 -7.23 1.58 7.84
CA LYS A 83 -8.15 0.52 7.40
C LYS A 83 -9.40 1.12 6.75
N TYR A 84 -9.96 2.18 7.33
CA TYR A 84 -11.10 2.91 6.77
C TYR A 84 -10.78 3.51 5.41
N LEU A 85 -9.70 4.29 5.30
CA LEU A 85 -9.29 4.92 4.03
C LEU A 85 -9.09 3.90 2.91
N LEU A 86 -8.36 2.80 3.20
CA LEU A 86 -8.10 1.75 2.22
C LEU A 86 -9.37 1.00 1.83
N LEU A 87 -10.25 0.69 2.79
CA LEU A 87 -11.48 -0.08 2.54
C LEU A 87 -12.49 0.73 1.70
N ASP A 88 -12.65 2.02 2.01
CA ASP A 88 -13.58 2.92 1.32
C ASP A 88 -13.16 3.19 -0.14
N ASN A 89 -11.86 3.06 -0.43
CA ASN A 89 -11.28 3.30 -1.75
C ASN A 89 -10.87 2.01 -2.48
N LEU A 90 -11.47 0.86 -2.16
CA LEU A 90 -11.27 -0.37 -2.94
C LEU A 90 -12.05 -0.32 -4.26
N THR A 91 -11.39 -0.72 -5.35
CA THR A 91 -11.99 -0.82 -6.68
C THR A 91 -11.72 -2.18 -7.33
N ASP A 92 -12.66 -2.65 -8.14
CA ASP A 92 -12.54 -3.81 -9.04
C ASP A 92 -12.18 -3.41 -10.49
N ASP A 93 -11.91 -2.12 -10.74
CA ASP A 93 -11.34 -1.62 -11.99
C ASP A 93 -9.86 -1.97 -12.06
N LEU A 94 -9.56 -3.12 -12.66
CA LEU A 94 -8.21 -3.66 -12.83
C LEU A 94 -7.59 -3.27 -14.20
N THR A 95 -8.08 -2.21 -14.83
CA THR A 95 -7.56 -1.76 -16.13
C THR A 95 -6.15 -1.20 -16.02
N GLN A 96 -5.40 -1.29 -17.11
CA GLN A 96 -4.06 -0.72 -17.19
C GLN A 96 -4.06 0.80 -16.94
N ALA A 97 -5.06 1.51 -17.46
CA ALA A 97 -5.20 2.95 -17.26
C ALA A 97 -5.36 3.32 -15.79
N ARG A 98 -6.18 2.57 -15.03
CA ARG A 98 -6.36 2.77 -13.59
C ARG A 98 -5.07 2.46 -12.83
N PHE A 99 -4.38 1.38 -13.19
CA PHE A 99 -3.09 1.01 -12.61
C PHE A 99 -2.03 2.10 -12.80
N PHE A 100 -1.85 2.63 -14.02
CA PHE A 100 -0.86 3.68 -14.28
C PHE A 100 -1.16 4.97 -13.50
N LYS A 101 -2.42 5.39 -13.43
CA LYS A 101 -2.82 6.51 -12.57
C LYS A 101 -2.50 6.25 -11.08
N GLY A 102 -2.78 5.04 -10.60
CA GLY A 102 -2.42 4.64 -9.23
C GLY A 102 -0.91 4.68 -8.96
N VAL A 103 -0.08 4.29 -9.94
CA VAL A 103 1.38 4.43 -9.87
C VAL A 103 1.75 5.92 -9.77
N ASP A 104 1.18 6.78 -10.61
CA ASP A 104 1.46 8.22 -10.59
C ASP A 104 1.08 8.86 -9.23
N ALA A 105 -0.09 8.52 -8.68
CA ALA A 105 -0.50 8.96 -7.33
C ALA A 105 0.47 8.47 -6.24
N SER A 106 0.88 7.20 -6.32
CA SER A 106 1.86 6.60 -5.40
C SER A 106 3.23 7.30 -5.45
N TYR A 107 3.65 7.78 -6.63
CA TYR A 107 4.88 8.58 -6.77
C TYR A 107 4.70 10.02 -6.26
N TYR A 108 3.52 10.62 -6.46
CA TYR A 108 3.17 11.93 -5.92
C TYR A 108 3.20 11.98 -4.38
N TYR A 109 2.81 10.91 -3.70
CA TYR A 109 2.95 10.80 -2.25
C TYR A 109 4.39 10.99 -1.78
N GLU A 110 5.36 10.50 -2.56
CA GLU A 110 6.79 10.64 -2.29
C GLU A 110 7.39 11.94 -2.87
N GLY A 111 6.58 12.80 -3.51
CA GLY A 111 7.02 14.10 -4.05
C GLY A 111 7.46 14.10 -5.52
N TYR A 112 7.21 13.03 -6.28
CA TYR A 112 7.55 12.95 -7.70
C TYR A 112 6.30 13.18 -8.57
N ASN A 113 6.37 14.15 -9.50
CA ASN A 113 5.25 14.51 -10.36
C ASN A 113 5.67 14.95 -11.78
N LEU A 114 6.92 14.67 -12.18
CA LEU A 114 7.47 15.13 -13.46
C LEU A 114 7.00 14.31 -14.67
N TYR A 115 6.82 13.01 -14.49
CA TYR A 115 6.45 12.08 -15.55
C TYR A 115 5.11 11.42 -15.23
N GLN A 116 4.36 11.08 -16.27
CA GLN A 116 3.17 10.24 -16.17
C GLN A 116 3.49 8.85 -16.72
N THR A 117 3.14 7.81 -15.96
CA THR A 117 3.50 6.43 -16.28
C THR A 117 2.92 6.00 -17.64
N GLY A 118 1.74 6.51 -18.01
CA GLY A 118 1.10 6.20 -19.30
C GLY A 118 1.72 6.86 -20.53
N GLU A 119 2.69 7.77 -20.35
CA GLU A 119 3.34 8.53 -21.43
C GLU A 119 4.81 8.09 -21.67
N LEU A 120 5.28 7.07 -20.94
CA LEU A 120 6.61 6.46 -21.07
C LEU A 120 6.60 5.27 -22.04
#